data_AF-A0A2U9R0H4-F1
#
_entry.id   AF-A0A2U9R0H4-F1
#
_cell.length_a   1.000
_cell.length_b   1.000
_cell.length_c   1.000
_cell.angle_alpha   90.00
_cell.angle_beta   90.00
_cell.angle_gamma   90.00
#
_symmetry.space_group_name_H-M   'P 1'
#
loop_
_entity.id
_entity.type
_entity.pdbx_description
1 polymer ?
#
loop_
_entity_poly.entity_id
_entity_poly.type
_entity_poly.pdbx_seq_one_letter_code
_entity_poly.pdbx_strand_id
1 'polypeptide(L)'
;MINTLGLTSKVKLHLTHSVMWSNIITLNIENLDLQRRQSTPPIDADGMNQLTYVLRGTNPKNHKTEYVIPISKRSVLTLEMISLIFENIQILEDDILDKMLVAVVDHDSSILYYYVHKGVKNYTD
;
A
#
# COMPACT_ATOMS: atom_id res chain seq x y z
N MET A 1 -4.31 11.21 4.16
CA MET A 1 -4.22 10.43 2.90
C MET A 1 -2.78 9.96 2.70
N ILE A 2 -2.54 8.64 2.69
CA ILE A 2 -1.18 8.06 2.63
C ILE A 2 -0.56 8.24 1.23
N ASN A 3 -1.39 8.10 0.19
CA ASN A 3 -0.98 8.23 -1.20
C ASN A 3 -2.11 8.70 -2.12
N THR A 4 -1.74 9.07 -3.35
CA THR A 4 -2.69 9.55 -4.37
C THR A 4 -2.71 8.61 -5.57
N LEU A 5 -3.79 8.67 -6.36
CA LEU A 5 -3.88 7.92 -7.61
C LEU A 5 -2.74 8.30 -8.58
N GLY A 6 -2.40 9.58 -8.67
CA GLY A 6 -1.29 10.06 -9.50
C GLY A 6 0.06 9.47 -9.10
N LEU A 7 0.34 9.39 -7.79
CA LEU A 7 1.53 8.73 -7.26
C LEU A 7 1.55 7.24 -7.63
N THR A 8 0.40 6.59 -7.48
CA THR A 8 0.23 5.17 -7.77
C THR A 8 0.45 4.85 -9.24
N SER A 9 -0.06 5.69 -10.14
CA SER A 9 0.17 5.58 -11.57
C SER A 9 1.65 5.71 -11.94
N LYS A 10 2.41 6.60 -11.27
CA LYS A 10 3.87 6.71 -11.47
C LYS A 10 4.61 5.42 -11.10
N VAL A 11 4.32 4.87 -9.91
CA VAL A 11 4.94 3.61 -9.46
C VAL A 11 4.54 2.46 -10.38
N LYS A 12 3.26 2.39 -10.79
CA LYS A 12 2.78 1.39 -11.76
C LYS A 12 3.55 1.47 -13.07
N LEU A 13 3.73 2.66 -13.63
CA LEU A 13 4.47 2.86 -14.88
C LEU A 13 5.92 2.36 -14.74
N HIS A 14 6.59 2.69 -13.64
CA HIS A 14 7.95 2.23 -13.37
C HIS A 14 8.01 0.70 -13.21
N LEU A 15 7.09 0.10 -12.45
CA LEU A 15 7.03 -1.36 -12.29
C LEU A 15 6.80 -2.08 -13.62
N THR A 16 5.92 -1.56 -14.47
CA THR A 16 5.62 -2.14 -15.79
C THR A 16 6.82 -2.04 -16.74
N HIS A 17 7.44 -0.86 -16.88
CA HIS A 17 8.39 -0.61 -17.95
C HIS A 17 9.86 -0.74 -17.54
N SER A 18 10.20 -0.45 -16.29
CA SER A 18 11.58 -0.51 -15.81
C SER A 18 11.86 -1.82 -15.06
N VAL A 19 10.90 -2.28 -14.26
CA VAL A 19 11.06 -3.51 -13.44
C VAL A 19 10.42 -4.73 -14.12
N MET A 20 9.64 -4.56 -15.19
CA MET A 20 9.00 -5.61 -15.97
C MET A 20 8.03 -6.51 -15.17
N TRP A 21 7.31 -5.93 -14.20
CA TRP A 21 6.22 -6.62 -13.53
C TRP A 21 5.03 -6.80 -14.48
N SER A 22 4.30 -7.90 -14.30
CA SER A 22 3.12 -8.22 -15.10
C SER A 22 1.85 -8.22 -14.26
N ASN A 23 0.70 -8.16 -14.93
CA ASN A 23 -0.64 -8.24 -14.31
C ASN A 23 -0.86 -7.20 -13.19
N ILE A 24 -0.30 -5.99 -13.35
CA ILE A 24 -0.39 -4.96 -12.32
C ILE A 24 -1.77 -4.32 -12.31
N ILE A 25 -2.52 -4.54 -11.23
CA ILE A 25 -3.81 -3.92 -10.96
C ILE A 25 -3.70 -2.97 -9.77
N THR A 26 -4.59 -1.98 -9.72
CA THR A 26 -4.69 -1.05 -8.59
C THR A 26 -5.89 -1.46 -7.74
N LEU A 27 -5.64 -1.74 -6.48
CA LEU A 27 -6.62 -2.00 -5.44
C LEU A 27 -6.89 -0.71 -4.67
N ASN A 28 -8.15 -0.49 -4.32
CA ASN A 28 -8.59 0.64 -3.49
C ASN A 28 -8.96 0.10 -2.11
N ILE A 29 -8.21 0.52 -1.10
CA ILE A 29 -8.47 0.16 0.29
C ILE A 29 -9.17 1.34 0.97
N GLU A 30 -10.40 1.13 1.38
CA GLU A 30 -11.12 2.07 2.23
C GLU A 30 -10.61 1.93 3.66
N ASN A 31 -10.13 3.03 4.26
CA ASN A 31 -9.78 3.05 5.68
C ASN A 31 -11.06 3.09 6.53
N LEU A 32 -11.76 1.96 6.62
CA LEU A 32 -13.04 1.85 7.33
C LEU A 32 -12.92 2.07 8.85
N ASP A 33 -11.74 1.85 9.45
CA ASP A 33 -11.58 1.87 10.91
C ASP A 33 -10.96 3.14 11.50
N LEU A 34 -10.22 3.96 10.73
CA LEU A 34 -9.70 5.24 11.24
C LEU A 34 -10.84 6.23 11.55
N GLN A 35 -11.97 6.13 10.83
CA GLN A 35 -13.16 6.93 11.10
C GLN A 35 -13.95 6.46 12.32
N ARG A 36 -13.90 5.18 12.68
CA ARG A 36 -14.66 4.63 13.82
C ARG A 36 -14.00 4.92 15.18
N ARG A 37 -12.67 5.09 15.20
CA ARG A 37 -11.91 5.38 16.43
C ARG A 37 -11.76 6.87 16.73
N GLN A 38 -11.99 7.74 15.74
CA GLN A 38 -12.06 9.18 15.96
C GLN A 38 -13.53 9.56 16.15
N SER A 39 -13.96 9.75 17.40
CA SER A 39 -15.31 10.21 17.79
C SER A 39 -15.66 11.63 17.30
N THR A 40 -14.91 12.14 16.34
CA THR A 40 -15.12 13.43 15.70
C THR A 40 -14.63 13.25 14.27
N PRO A 41 -15.49 13.34 13.25
CA PRO A 41 -15.01 13.35 11.87
C PRO A 41 -14.04 14.54 11.73
N PRO A 42 -12.85 14.37 11.16
CA PRO A 42 -12.06 15.52 10.75
C PRO A 42 -12.92 16.29 9.76
N ILE A 43 -13.35 17.50 10.16
CA ILE A 43 -14.07 18.44 9.32
C ILE A 43 -13.03 19.05 8.37
N ASP A 44 -12.46 18.21 7.52
CA ASP A 44 -11.80 18.65 6.29
C ASP A 44 -12.89 18.60 5.21
N ALA A 45 -13.11 19.77 4.62
CA ALA A 45 -14.34 20.21 4.01
C ALA A 45 -14.73 19.54 2.66
N ASP A 46 -14.53 18.23 2.50
CA ASP A 46 -14.79 17.58 1.21
C ASP A 46 -15.25 16.11 1.26
N GLY A 47 -15.62 15.55 2.42
CA GLY A 47 -16.30 14.24 2.48
C GLY A 47 -15.56 13.07 1.80
N MET A 48 -14.27 13.21 1.52
CA MET A 48 -13.49 12.25 0.76
C MET A 48 -13.10 11.09 1.69
N ASN A 49 -13.70 9.92 1.49
CA ASN A 49 -13.18 8.66 2.00
C ASN A 49 -11.66 8.62 1.75
N GLN A 50 -10.85 8.45 2.80
CA GLN A 50 -9.39 8.35 2.66
C GLN A 50 -9.03 6.98 2.06
N LEU A 51 -9.16 6.89 0.74
CA LEU A 51 -8.73 5.74 -0.05
C LEU A 51 -7.21 5.62 0.00
N THR A 52 -6.74 4.41 0.24
CA THR A 52 -5.32 4.03 0.07
C THR A 52 -5.23 3.15 -1.16
N TYR A 53 -4.35 3.52 -2.09
CA TYR A 53 -4.15 2.78 -3.32
C TYR A 53 -3.01 1.78 -3.15
N VAL A 54 -3.23 0.52 -3.50
CA VAL A 54 -2.22 -0.54 -3.45
C VAL A 54 -2.11 -1.16 -4.83
N LEU A 55 -0.88 -1.44 -5.27
CA LEU A 55 -0.66 -2.17 -6.51
C LEU A 55 -0.50 -3.66 -6.18
N ARG A 56 -1.19 -4.52 -6.92
CA ARG A 56 -1.00 -5.97 -6.90
C ARG A 56 -0.48 -6.39 -8.27
N GLY A 57 0.58 -7.17 -8.32
CA GLY A 57 1.14 -7.66 -9.59
C GLY A 57 2.09 -8.83 -9.39
N THR A 58 2.52 -9.43 -10.50
CA THR A 58 3.47 -10.55 -10.49
C THR A 58 4.89 -10.02 -10.62
N ASN A 59 5.73 -10.29 -9.63
CA ASN A 59 7.13 -9.91 -9.62
C ASN A 59 7.93 -10.87 -10.54
N PRO A 60 8.69 -10.37 -11.54
CA PRO A 60 9.36 -11.22 -12.51
C PRO A 60 10.54 -12.00 -11.92
N LYS A 61 11.04 -11.60 -10.74
CA LYS A 61 12.19 -12.26 -10.10
C LYS A 61 11.82 -13.58 -9.43
N ASN A 62 10.59 -13.69 -8.92
CA ASN A 62 10.14 -14.85 -8.15
C ASN A 62 8.81 -15.44 -8.66
N HIS A 63 8.19 -14.82 -9.66
CA HIS A 63 6.90 -15.20 -10.24
C HIS A 63 5.75 -15.26 -9.23
N LYS A 64 5.87 -14.57 -8.08
CA LYS A 64 4.83 -14.49 -7.06
C LYS A 64 4.06 -13.18 -7.18
N THR A 65 2.80 -13.21 -6.76
CA THR A 65 2.01 -12.00 -6.55
C THR A 65 2.57 -11.26 -5.35
N GLU A 66 2.88 -9.98 -5.54
CA GLU A 66 3.35 -9.08 -4.50
C GLU A 66 2.53 -7.79 -4.51
N TYR A 67 2.48 -7.14 -3.34
CA TYR A 67 1.71 -5.93 -3.10
C TYR A 67 2.66 -4.76 -2.88
N VAL A 68 2.38 -3.62 -3.51
CA VAL A 68 3.20 -2.41 -3.44
C VAL A 68 2.35 -1.24 -3.00
N ILE A 69 2.80 -0.52 -1.97
CA ILE A 69 2.19 0.71 -1.50
C ILE A 69 3.07 1.89 -1.92
N PRO A 70 2.64 2.69 -2.90
CA PRO A 70 3.27 3.95 -3.24
C PRO A 70 3.12 4.93 -2.08
N ILE A 71 4.18 5.59 -1.64
CA ILE A 71 4.11 6.71 -0.68
C ILE A 71 5.03 7.84 -1.14
N SER A 72 4.66 9.08 -0.82
CA SER A 72 5.58 10.21 -1.01
C SER A 72 6.65 10.18 0.07
N LYS A 73 7.89 10.58 -0.24
CA LYS A 73 8.95 10.76 0.77
C LYS A 73 8.55 11.72 1.90
N ARG A 74 7.61 12.63 1.65
CA ARG A 74 7.08 13.56 2.65
C ARG A 74 5.93 12.99 3.48
N SER A 75 5.37 11.84 3.08
CA SER A 75 4.30 11.18 3.81
C SER A 75 4.85 10.43 5.01
N VAL A 76 4.13 10.49 6.14
CA VAL A 76 4.42 9.67 7.32
C VAL A 76 3.58 8.39 7.24
N LEU A 77 4.25 7.24 7.31
CA LEU A 77 3.61 5.93 7.36
C LEU A 77 3.77 5.38 8.79
N THR A 78 2.67 5.32 9.55
CA THR A 78 2.69 4.80 10.92
C THR A 78 2.56 3.28 10.93
N LEU A 79 2.98 2.63 12.02
CA LEU A 79 2.80 1.19 12.20
C LEU A 79 1.32 0.80 12.20
N GLU A 80 0.44 1.61 12.78
CA GLU A 80 -1.00 1.38 12.77
C GLU A 80 -1.56 1.38 11.34
N MET A 81 -1.16 2.35 10.51
CA MET A 81 -1.55 2.39 9.09
C MET A 81 -1.05 1.16 8.34
N ILE A 82 0.18 0.72 8.60
CA ILE A 82 0.74 -0.49 8.00
C ILE A 82 -0.10 -1.72 8.37
N SER A 83 -0.39 -1.90 9.66
CA SER A 83 -1.19 -3.02 10.16
C SER A 83 -2.57 -3.04 9.51
N LEU A 84 -3.25 -1.89 9.44
CA LEU A 84 -4.54 -1.76 8.79
C LEU A 84 -4.47 -2.14 7.31
N ILE A 85 -3.42 -1.75 6.59
CA ILE A 85 -3.28 -2.10 5.17
C ILE A 85 -3.09 -3.62 5.01
N PHE A 86 -2.27 -4.26 5.85
CA PHE A 86 -2.13 -5.73 5.84
C PHE A 86 -3.46 -6.44 6.08
N GLU A 87 -4.23 -6.00 7.08
CA GLU A 87 -5.54 -6.57 7.40
C GLU A 87 -6.53 -6.41 6.25
N ASN A 88 -6.61 -5.21 5.66
CA ASN A 88 -7.53 -4.95 4.56
C ASN A 88 -7.17 -5.74 3.29
N ILE A 89 -5.89 -5.86 2.95
CA ILE A 89 -5.48 -6.70 1.79
C ILE A 89 -5.85 -8.16 2.05
N GLN A 90 -5.59 -8.66 3.26
CA GLN A 90 -5.93 -10.04 3.62
C GLN A 90 -7.44 -10.30 3.52
N ILE A 91 -8.28 -9.35 3.92
CA ILE A 91 -9.74 -9.45 3.79
C ILE A 91 -10.17 -9.41 2.32
N LEU A 92 -9.59 -8.53 1.51
CA LEU A 92 -9.98 -8.34 0.10
C LEU A 92 -9.58 -9.51 -0.79
N GLU A 93 -8.43 -10.13 -0.52
CA GLU A 93 -7.84 -11.13 -1.39
C GLU A 93 -7.97 -12.57 -0.84
N ASP A 94 -8.50 -12.72 0.39
CA ASP A 94 -8.58 -13.99 1.12
C ASP A 94 -7.22 -14.73 1.17
N ASP A 95 -6.13 -13.97 1.26
CA ASP A 95 -4.75 -14.46 1.20
C ASP A 95 -3.91 -13.96 2.39
N ILE A 96 -2.99 -14.80 2.87
CA ILE A 96 -2.09 -14.47 3.97
C ILE A 96 -0.92 -13.65 3.43
N LEU A 97 -0.99 -12.34 3.63
CA LEU A 97 0.08 -11.43 3.26
C LEU A 97 1.17 -11.37 4.34
N ASP A 98 2.32 -12.00 4.08
CA ASP A 98 3.48 -12.00 4.99
C ASP A 98 4.35 -10.73 4.88
N LYS A 99 4.40 -10.13 3.70
CA LYS A 99 5.20 -8.94 3.42
C LYS A 99 4.57 -8.11 2.31
N MET A 100 4.87 -6.81 2.33
CA MET A 100 4.51 -5.88 1.27
C MET A 100 5.70 -4.99 0.94
N LEU A 101 5.71 -4.42 -0.26
CA LEU A 101 6.72 -3.49 -0.70
C LEU A 101 6.22 -2.06 -0.53
N VAL A 102 7.01 -1.20 0.09
CA VAL A 102 6.73 0.24 0.17
C VAL A 102 7.60 0.94 -0.87
N ALA A 103 6.97 1.60 -1.83
CA ALA A 103 7.62 2.38 -2.88
C ALA A 103 7.62 3.85 -2.48
N VAL A 104 8.74 4.34 -1.95
CA VAL A 104 8.94 5.73 -1.53
C VAL A 104 9.37 6.54 -2.74
N VAL A 105 8.51 7.45 -3.18
CA VAL A 105 8.74 8.32 -4.34
C VAL A 105 9.21 9.69 -3.86
N ASP A 106 10.34 10.15 -4.38
CA ASP A 106 10.88 11.48 -4.11
C ASP A 106 10.40 12.51 -5.16
N HIS A 107 10.68 13.78 -4.93
CA HIS A 107 10.27 14.91 -5.78
C HIS A 107 10.89 14.86 -7.19
N ASP A 108 12.07 14.28 -7.34
CA ASP A 108 12.76 14.05 -8.62
C ASP A 108 12.23 12.81 -9.38
N SER A 109 11.16 12.18 -8.86
CA SER A 109 10.59 10.92 -9.36
C SER A 109 11.48 9.69 -9.22
N SER A 110 12.55 9.77 -8.43
CA SER A 110 13.25 8.56 -7.95
C SER A 110 12.34 7.73 -7.05
N ILE A 111 12.49 6.41 -7.11
CA ILE A 111 11.68 5.45 -6.34
C ILE A 111 12.60 4.52 -5.57
N LEU A 112 12.46 4.51 -4.25
CA LEU A 112 13.11 3.56 -3.36
C LEU A 112 12.11 2.50 -2.90
N TYR A 113 12.55 1.26 -2.86
CA TYR A 113 11.69 0.13 -2.49
C TYR A 113 12.17 -0.51 -1.19
N TYR A 114 11.27 -0.64 -0.22
CA TYR A 114 11.53 -1.29 1.06
C TYR A 114 10.55 -2.44 1.28
N TYR A 115 11.04 -3.60 1.69
CA TYR A 115 10.15 -4.66 2.17
C TYR A 115 9.75 -4.37 3.62
N VAL A 116 8.45 -4.42 3.88
CA VAL A 116 7.86 -4.38 5.21
C VAL A 116 7.23 -5.74 5.46
N HIS A 117 7.61 -6.37 6.56
CA HIS A 117 7.11 -7.68 6.96
C HIS A 117 6.02 -7.53 8.03
N LYS A 118 5.02 -8.41 8.01
CA LYS A 118 3.95 -8.49 9.01
C LYS A 118 4.49 -9.10 10.31
N GLY A 119 5.44 -8.41 10.97
CA GLY A 119 6.00 -8.77 12.28
C GLY A 119 6.52 -10.22 12.41
N VAL A 120 6.81 -10.63 13.64
CA VAL A 120 7.18 -12.01 13.96
C VAL A 120 5.89 -12.79 14.23
N LYS A 121 5.63 -13.84 13.44
CA LYS A 121 4.62 -14.84 13.79
C LYS A 121 5.11 -15.55 15.06
N ASN A 122 4.41 -15.39 16.17
CA ASN A 122 4.55 -16.31 17.28
C ASN A 122 4.04 -17.66 16.77
N TYR A 123 4.95 -18.56 16.40
CA TYR A 123 4.62 -19.96 16.22
C TYR A 123 4.25 -20.49 17.61
N THR A 124 2.96 -20.61 17.89
CA THR A 124 2.46 -21.53 18.91
C THR A 124 2.33 -22.89 18.23
N ASP A 125 3.22 -23.80 18.60
CA ASP A 125 3.13 -25.25 18.32
C ASP A 125 1.81 -25.84 18.84
#